data_AF-A0AAP8E1L3-F1
#
_entry.id   AF-A0AAP8E1L3-F1
#
_cell.length_a   1.000
_cell.length_b   1.000
_cell.length_c   1.000
_cell.angle_alpha   90.00
_cell.angle_beta   90.00
_cell.angle_gamma   90.00
#
_symmetry.space_group_name_H-M   'P 1'
#
loop_
_entity.id
_entity.type
_entity.pdbx_description
1 polymer ?
#
loop_
_entity_poly.entity_id
_entity_poly.type
_entity_poly.pdbx_seq_one_letter_code
_entity_poly.pdbx_strand_id
1 'polypeptide(L)'
;MYEIKKISDLRFFASKGNATVILDVHPITRVKQKCSGTLKRDGIYIEEAAVVKGKRQIVRSRESLPRAFAHIQSIKLGRNLVAERKKGALNATPAGVYLLTKKQSIEKVYQKKEHKI
;
A
#
# COMPACT_ATOMS: atom_id res chain seq x y z
N MET A 1 1.87 -1.06 19.18
CA MET A 1 2.27 -1.09 17.75
C MET A 1 1.06 -1.56 16.96
N TYR A 2 0.62 -0.82 15.93
CA TYR A 2 -0.55 -1.22 15.14
C TYR A 2 -0.09 -2.09 13.97
N GLU A 3 -0.48 -3.37 13.99
CA GLU A 3 -0.22 -4.27 12.88
C GLU A 3 -1.28 -4.07 11.79
N ILE A 4 -0.83 -3.76 10.58
CA ILE A 4 -1.69 -3.67 9.40
C ILE A 4 -1.97 -5.11 8.97
N LYS A 5 -3.23 -5.54 9.07
CA LYS A 5 -3.70 -6.86 8.64
C LYS A 5 -4.74 -6.79 7.54
N LYS A 6 -5.39 -5.64 7.36
CA LYS A 6 -6.55 -5.50 6.47
C LYS A 6 -6.17 -4.77 5.20
N ILE A 7 -6.64 -5.27 4.07
CA ILE A 7 -6.52 -4.59 2.77
C ILE A 7 -7.18 -3.20 2.80
N SER A 8 -8.20 -2.99 3.64
CA SER A 8 -8.83 -1.69 3.87
C SER A 8 -7.86 -0.62 4.34
N ASP A 9 -6.81 -0.99 5.08
CA ASP A 9 -5.83 -0.06 5.61
C ASP A 9 -4.87 0.37 4.48
N LEU A 10 -4.49 -0.56 3.61
CA LEU A 10 -3.74 -0.23 2.38
C LEU A 10 -4.55 0.71 1.48
N ARG A 11 -5.84 0.43 1.28
CA ARG A 11 -6.75 1.29 0.51
C ARG A 11 -6.88 2.68 1.12
N PHE A 12 -6.83 2.77 2.44
CA PHE A 12 -6.84 4.04 3.15
C PHE A 12 -5.56 4.83 2.90
N PHE A 13 -4.38 4.21 3.03
CA PHE A 13 -3.11 4.87 2.68
C PHE A 13 -3.10 5.31 1.21
N ALA A 14 -3.56 4.46 0.30
CA ALA A 14 -3.71 4.81 -1.12
C ALA A 14 -4.57 6.06 -1.35
N SER A 15 -5.64 6.23 -0.56
CA SER A 15 -6.54 7.40 -0.67
C SER A 15 -5.95 8.71 -0.18
N LYS A 16 -4.80 8.68 0.52
CA LYS A 16 -4.11 9.90 0.97
C LYS A 16 -3.24 10.54 -0.12
N GLY A 17 -3.10 9.88 -1.28
CA GLY A 17 -2.29 10.37 -2.40
C GLY A 17 -0.79 10.11 -2.18
N ASN A 18 -0.04 10.08 -3.28
CA ASN A 18 1.42 9.89 -3.30
C ASN A 18 1.93 8.71 -2.46
N ALA A 19 1.12 7.65 -2.40
CA ALA A 19 1.46 6.43 -1.69
C ALA A 19 2.40 5.57 -2.55
N THR A 20 3.58 5.26 -2.02
CA THR A 20 4.56 4.38 -2.66
C THR A 20 4.88 3.21 -1.75
N VAL A 21 5.27 2.10 -2.36
CA VAL A 21 5.60 0.85 -1.66
C VAL A 21 6.94 0.31 -2.14
N ILE A 22 7.59 -0.43 -1.25
CA ILE A 22 8.71 -1.30 -1.59
C ILE A 22 8.24 -2.73 -1.36
N LEU A 23 8.40 -3.59 -2.35
CA LEU A 23 8.17 -5.03 -2.26
C LEU A 23 9.53 -5.77 -2.23
N ASP A 24 9.58 -6.94 -1.61
CA ASP A 24 10.75 -7.84 -1.64
C ASP A 24 10.75 -8.85 -2.80
N VAL A 25 9.63 -8.94 -3.51
CA VAL A 25 9.42 -9.78 -4.67
C VAL A 25 8.88 -8.93 -5.81
N HIS A 26 9.41 -9.14 -7.01
CA HIS A 26 8.86 -8.54 -8.21
C HIS A 26 7.52 -9.23 -8.54
N PRO A 27 6.38 -8.51 -8.61
CA PRO A 27 5.07 -9.18 -8.62
C PRO A 27 4.75 -9.90 -9.93
N ILE A 28 5.47 -9.63 -11.00
CA ILE A 28 5.21 -10.26 -12.30
C ILE A 28 6.10 -11.48 -12.47
N THR A 29 7.41 -11.30 -12.43
CA THR A 29 8.40 -12.37 -12.51
C THR A 29 8.47 -13.27 -11.27
N ARG A 30 7.89 -12.87 -10.14
CA ARG A 30 7.92 -13.57 -8.83
C ARG A 30 9.32 -13.82 -8.28
N VAL A 31 10.33 -13.15 -8.83
CA VAL A 31 11.72 -13.22 -8.35
C VAL A 31 11.88 -12.40 -7.08
N LYS A 32 12.65 -12.92 -6.10
CA LYS A 32 13.06 -12.19 -4.90
C LYS A 32 13.99 -11.04 -5.27
N GLN A 33 13.39 -9.91 -5.60
CA GLN A 33 14.06 -8.68 -5.98
C GLN A 33 13.26 -7.50 -5.43
N LYS A 34 13.98 -6.56 -4.81
CA LYS A 34 13.35 -5.32 -4.35
C LYS A 34 12.79 -4.56 -5.54
N CYS A 35 11.50 -4.23 -5.49
CA CYS A 35 10.87 -3.37 -6.48
C CYS A 35 10.04 -2.28 -5.80
N SER A 36 9.97 -1.12 -6.43
CA SER A 36 9.16 0.00 -5.98
C SER A 36 7.90 0.11 -6.83
N GLY A 37 6.79 0.50 -6.20
CA GLY A 37 5.53 0.68 -6.89
C GLY A 37 4.71 1.82 -6.31
N THR A 38 3.76 2.31 -7.10
CA THR A 38 2.74 3.26 -6.65
C THR A 38 1.55 2.49 -6.08
N LEU A 39 1.19 2.76 -4.84
CA LEU A 39 0.01 2.19 -4.21
C LEU A 39 -1.25 2.97 -4.60
N LYS A 40 -2.22 2.26 -5.17
CA LYS A 40 -3.56 2.76 -5.49
C LYS A 40 -4.61 1.91 -4.77
N ARG A 41 -5.86 2.38 -4.75
CA ARG A 41 -6.97 1.71 -4.05
C ARG A 41 -7.26 0.30 -4.59
N ASP A 42 -6.96 0.08 -5.85
CA ASP A 42 -7.24 -1.14 -6.60
C ASP A 42 -6.02 -2.06 -6.74
N GLY A 43 -4.80 -1.58 -6.49
CA GLY A 43 -3.59 -2.36 -6.69
C GLY A 43 -2.30 -1.58 -6.49
N ILE A 44 -1.17 -2.26 -6.69
CA ILE A 44 0.16 -1.67 -6.74
C ILE A 44 0.60 -1.65 -8.20
N TYR A 45 1.00 -0.47 -8.67
CA TYR A 45 1.44 -0.26 -10.04
C TYR A 45 2.96 -0.14 -10.08
N ILE A 46 3.58 -0.90 -10.97
CA ILE A 46 5.04 -0.95 -11.14
C ILE A 46 5.37 -0.65 -12.59
N GLU A 47 6.40 0.15 -12.79
CA GLU A 47 6.97 0.44 -14.09
C GLU A 47 8.11 -0.54 -14.36
N GLU A 48 8.05 -1.20 -15.50
CA GLU A 48 9.05 -2.19 -15.90
C GLU A 48 9.37 -2.06 -17.39
N ALA A 49 10.59 -2.45 -17.78
CA ALA A 49 10.95 -2.52 -19.18
C ALA A 49 10.42 -3.82 -19.79
N ALA A 50 9.64 -3.72 -20.85
CA ALA A 50 9.13 -4.87 -21.60
C ALA A 50 9.32 -4.67 -23.11
N VAL A 51 9.31 -5.78 -23.86
CA VAL A 51 9.30 -5.75 -25.34
C VAL A 51 7.86 -5.91 -25.80
N VAL A 52 7.33 -4.89 -26.48
CA VAL A 52 5.99 -4.90 -27.06
C VAL A 52 6.11 -4.67 -28.55
N LYS A 53 5.61 -5.60 -29.36
CA LYS A 53 5.71 -5.56 -30.83
C LYS A 53 7.16 -5.35 -31.32
N GLY A 54 8.12 -6.04 -30.68
CA GLY A 54 9.55 -5.97 -31.03
C GLY A 54 10.28 -4.70 -30.57
N LYS A 55 9.61 -3.76 -29.88
CA LYS A 55 10.24 -2.53 -29.36
C LYS A 55 10.30 -2.57 -27.83
N ARG A 56 11.45 -2.18 -27.28
CA ARG A 56 11.63 -2.01 -25.83
C ARG A 56 10.92 -0.74 -25.38
N GLN A 57 10.05 -0.86 -24.39
CA GLN A 57 9.30 0.26 -23.82
C GLN A 57 9.07 0.05 -22.32
N ILE A 58 8.83 1.14 -21.59
CA ILE A 58 8.37 1.06 -20.21
C ILE A 58 6.87 0.78 -20.21
N VAL A 59 6.47 -0.32 -19.58
CA VAL A 59 5.08 -0.67 -19.36
C VAL A 59 4.74 -0.51 -17.88
N ARG A 60 3.47 -0.23 -17.63
CA ARG A 60 2.95 -0.11 -16.28
C ARG A 60 2.04 -1.29 -15.99
N SER A 61 2.44 -2.09 -15.03
CA SER A 61 1.77 -3.34 -14.66
C SER A 61 1.12 -3.23 -13.29
N ARG A 62 -0.02 -3.89 -13.10
CA ARG A 62 -0.82 -3.84 -11.88
C ARG A 62 -0.79 -5.18 -11.15
N GLU A 63 -0.34 -5.16 -9.89
CA GLU A 63 -0.50 -6.27 -8.95
C GLU A 63 -1.68 -6.01 -8.02
N SER A 64 -2.46 -7.05 -7.72
CA SER A 64 -3.57 -6.95 -6.78
C SER A 64 -3.08 -6.79 -5.34
N LEU A 65 -3.79 -5.99 -4.53
CA LEU A 65 -3.42 -5.78 -3.13
C LEU A 65 -3.31 -7.07 -2.31
N PRO A 66 -4.25 -8.06 -2.43
CA PRO A 66 -4.14 -9.31 -1.68
C PRO A 66 -2.86 -10.10 -1.99
N ARG A 67 -2.47 -10.16 -3.26
CA ARG A 67 -1.26 -10.89 -3.67
C ARG A 67 0.02 -10.17 -3.25
N ALA A 68 0.06 -8.84 -3.38
CA ALA A 68 1.23 -8.06 -3.03
C ALA A 68 1.46 -7.93 -1.51
N PHE A 69 0.41 -8.08 -0.69
CA PHE A 69 0.45 -7.72 0.73
C PHE A 69 1.57 -8.39 1.53
N ALA A 70 1.76 -9.69 1.32
CA ALA A 70 2.81 -10.47 1.98
C ALA A 70 4.23 -9.94 1.67
N HIS A 71 4.38 -9.32 0.51
CA HIS A 71 5.66 -8.87 -0.03
C HIS A 71 5.97 -7.40 0.28
N ILE A 72 4.99 -6.63 0.78
CA ILE A 72 5.20 -5.22 1.15
C ILE A 72 6.19 -5.14 2.32
N GLN A 73 7.33 -4.51 2.06
CA GLN A 73 8.37 -4.21 3.04
C GLN A 73 8.19 -2.83 3.68
N SER A 74 7.70 -1.85 2.91
CA SER A 74 7.38 -0.53 3.46
C SER A 74 6.35 0.19 2.62
N ILE A 75 5.66 1.14 3.27
CA ILE A 75 4.73 2.07 2.64
C ILE A 75 5.14 3.49 3.04
N LYS A 76 5.26 4.37 2.05
CA LYS A 76 5.48 5.80 2.24
C LYS A 76 4.32 6.61 1.68
N LEU A 77 4.02 7.73 2.33
CA LEU A 77 3.18 8.80 1.77
C LEU A 77 4.08 10.01 1.52
N GLY A 78 4.41 10.25 0.24
CA GLY A 78 5.48 11.18 -0.11
C GLY A 78 6.81 10.77 0.56
N ARG A 79 7.34 11.63 1.43
CA ARG A 79 8.59 11.37 2.17
C ARG A 79 8.39 10.61 3.49
N ASN A 80 7.16 10.48 3.97
CA ASN A 80 6.87 9.95 5.30
C ASN A 80 6.69 8.43 5.26
N LEU A 81 7.50 7.70 6.03
CA LEU A 81 7.31 6.26 6.25
C LEU A 81 6.10 6.04 7.17
N VAL A 82 5.05 5.40 6.64
CA VAL A 82 3.81 5.15 7.38
C VAL A 82 3.64 3.70 7.80
N ALA A 83 4.32 2.77 7.12
CA ALA A 83 4.35 1.37 7.51
C ALA A 83 5.65 0.70 7.10
N GLU A 84 6.08 -0.29 7.87
CA GLU A 84 7.29 -1.08 7.64
C GLU A 84 7.10 -2.52 8.11
N ARG A 85 7.67 -3.47 7.38
CA ARG A 85 7.64 -4.87 7.76
C ARG A 85 8.79 -5.16 8.72
N LYS A 86 8.45 -5.66 9.91
CA LYS A 86 9.39 -6.05 10.97
C LYS A 86 8.94 -7.39 11.54
N LYS A 87 9.88 -8.33 11.68
CA LYS A 87 9.63 -9.69 12.22
C LYS A 87 8.45 -10.40 11.54
N GLY A 88 8.35 -10.28 10.22
CA GLY A 88 7.29 -10.93 9.44
C GLY A 88 5.92 -10.23 9.45
N ALA A 89 5.74 -9.14 10.20
CA ALA A 89 4.49 -8.38 10.26
C ALA A 89 4.64 -6.97 9.68
N LEU A 90 3.63 -6.50 8.93
CA LEU A 90 3.59 -5.12 8.43
C LEU A 90 3.00 -4.21 9.50
N ASN A 91 3.83 -3.33 10.05
CA ASN A 91 3.47 -2.50 11.18
C ASN A 91 3.41 -1.03 10.79
N ALA A 92 2.38 -0.33 11.26
CA ALA A 92 2.31 1.12 11.12
C ALA A 92 3.35 1.80 12.02
N THR A 93 4.04 2.79 11.47
CA THR A 93 4.91 3.70 12.25
C THR A 93 4.05 4.66 13.08
N PRO A 94 4.60 5.48 14.00
CA PRO A 94 3.82 6.49 14.71
C PRO A 94 3.01 7.40 13.78
N ALA A 95 3.58 7.80 12.65
CA ALA A 95 2.89 8.57 11.62
C ALA A 95 1.73 7.79 10.98
N GLY A 96 1.93 6.51 10.67
CA GLY A 96 0.87 5.64 10.16
C GLY A 96 -0.25 5.41 11.17
N VAL A 97 0.10 5.19 12.44
CA VAL A 97 -0.85 5.03 13.55
C VAL A 97 -1.72 6.28 13.68
N TYR A 98 -1.11 7.47 13.70
CA TYR A 98 -1.85 8.73 13.77
C TYR A 98 -2.89 8.87 12.64
N LEU A 99 -2.53 8.49 11.41
CA LEU A 99 -3.45 8.54 10.28
C LEU A 99 -4.61 7.54 10.43
N LEU A 100 -4.32 6.32 10.89
CA LEU A 100 -5.31 5.27 11.08
C LEU A 100 -6.26 5.57 12.26
N THR A 101 -5.77 6.13 13.36
CA THR A 101 -6.61 6.52 14.49
C THR A 101 -7.49 7.73 14.17
N LYS A 102 -6.96 8.71 13.43
CA LYS A 102 -7.75 9.84 12.92
C LYS A 102 -8.88 9.39 11.99
N LYS A 103 -8.66 8.34 11.20
CA LYS A 103 -9.72 7.70 10.41
C LYS A 103 -10.83 7.11 11.29
N GLN A 104 -10.43 6.32 12.30
CA GLN A 104 -11.38 5.66 13.20
C GLN A 104 -12.23 6.65 14.02
N SER A 105 -11.65 7.77 14.45
CA SER A 105 -12.41 8.80 15.18
C SER A 105 -13.46 9.45 14.30
N ILE A 106 -13.14 9.73 13.03
CA ILE A 106 -14.09 10.27 12.05
C ILE A 106 -15.23 9.27 11.80
N GLU A 107 -14.91 7.99 11.54
CA GLU A 107 -15.91 6.94 11.30
C GLU A 107 -16.88 6.77 12.48
N LYS A 108 -16.38 6.82 13.72
CA LYS A 108 -17.22 6.76 14.93
C LYS A 108 -18.17 7.96 15.06
N VAL A 109 -17.74 9.16 14.66
CA VAL A 109 -18.59 10.36 14.69
C VAL A 109 -19.71 10.26 13.66
N TYR A 110 -19.42 9.78 12.44
CA TYR A 110 -20.44 9.60 11.41
C TYR A 110 -21.48 8.54 11.82
N GLN A 111 -21.04 7.38 12.33
CA GLN A 111 -21.96 6.33 12.78
C GLN A 111 -22.90 6.79 13.91
N LYS A 112 -22.40 7.62 14.85
CA LYS A 112 -23.23 8.21 15.91
C LYS A 112 -24.28 9.21 15.41
N LYS A 113 -24.07 9.85 14.26
CA LYS A 113 -25.04 10.78 13.67
C LYS A 113 -26.17 10.05 12.93
N GLU A 114 -25.86 8.95 12.26
CA GLU A 114 -26.86 8.14 11.53
C GLU A 114 -27.82 7.39 12.46
N HIS A 115 -27.40 7.05 13.69
CA HIS A 115 -28.26 6.39 14.70
C HIS A 115 -29.10 7.35 15.54
N LYS A 116 -29.10 8.65 15.24
CA LYS A 116 -29.90 9.67 15.92
C LYS A 116 -31.08 10.19 15.07
N ILE A 117 -31.39 9.50 13.97
CA ILE A 117 -32.53 9.79 13.08
C ILE A 117 -33.59 8.73 13.30
#